data_AF-A0A8A3S5G3-F1
#
_entry.id   AF-A0A8A3S5G3-F1
#
_cell.length_a   1.000
_cell.length_b   1.000
_cell.length_c   1.000
_cell.angle_alpha   90.00
_cell.angle_beta   90.00
_cell.angle_gamma   90.00
#
_symmetry.space_group_name_H-M   'P 1'
#
loop_
_entity.id
_entity.type
_entity.pdbx_description
1 polymer ?
#
loop_
_entity_poly.entity_id
_entity_poly.type
_entity_poly.pdbx_seq_one_letter_code
_entity_poly.pdbx_strand_id
1 'polypeptide(L)'
;MERYWFGDLDGGRCSPAGSDPEALAGRIRALGPELLIPDWRVAEECGAVSGRQEYLASLRAVCIALTRAQVAEDLSAKDVELLQMVRTLDEVDHVINLLLERAVDWQAVIDPGFTRKYRRGGKALGGKIMRSRSPPLRQVGREIEALGEMRRRLARDVSRQADVVLPNTSALVGGLVAARLMAAAGGLVPLSRMPGATVQVLGARSALFAHIRGSAPSPKHGVIFQHRRVHNAPRNLRGRVARVLAAKLVIAARIDCYRGELDEAFLDKAQARIDAAGELA
;
A
#
# COMPACT_ATOMS: atom_id res chain seq x y z
N MET A 1 24.13 -36.33 9.17
CA MET A 1 24.43 -34.92 9.47
C MET A 1 23.18 -34.18 9.93
N GLU A 2 23.07 -33.99 11.24
CA GLU A 2 22.05 -33.17 11.88
C GLU A 2 22.50 -31.71 11.87
N ARG A 3 21.64 -30.81 11.37
CA ARG A 3 21.99 -29.40 11.14
C ARG A 3 21.22 -28.51 12.12
N TYR A 4 21.95 -27.86 13.01
CA TYR A 4 21.41 -26.92 13.98
C TYR A 4 21.86 -25.49 13.69
N TRP A 5 21.19 -24.53 14.33
CA TRP A 5 21.55 -23.12 14.19
C TRP A 5 22.94 -22.83 14.77
N PHE A 6 23.34 -23.53 15.85
CA PHE A 6 24.64 -23.35 16.53
C PHE A 6 25.78 -24.18 15.93
N GLY A 7 25.51 -25.12 15.02
CA GLY A 7 26.53 -26.03 14.50
C GLY A 7 25.97 -27.25 13.77
N ASP A 8 26.87 -28.10 13.30
CA ASP A 8 26.56 -29.36 12.61
C ASP A 8 27.01 -30.56 13.45
N LEU A 9 26.18 -31.61 13.49
CA LEU A 9 26.46 -32.86 14.17
C LEU A 9 26.54 -34.00 13.15
N ASP A 10 27.69 -34.66 13.07
CA ASP A 10 27.88 -35.82 12.20
C ASP A 10 28.53 -36.98 12.96
N GLY A 11 27.76 -38.07 13.16
CA GLY A 11 28.23 -39.27 13.83
C GLY A 11 28.82 -39.06 15.23
N GLY A 12 28.34 -38.06 15.98
CA GLY A 12 28.82 -37.72 17.34
C GLY A 12 29.98 -36.71 17.39
N ARG A 13 30.49 -36.24 16.24
CA ARG A 13 31.39 -35.07 16.19
C ARG A 13 30.60 -33.81 15.92
N CYS A 14 30.67 -32.84 16.83
CA CYS A 14 30.09 -31.53 16.61
C CYS A 14 31.10 -30.55 16.01
N SER A 15 30.64 -29.78 15.03
CA SER A 15 31.35 -28.63 14.47
C SER A 15 30.55 -27.36 14.77
N PRO A 16 30.93 -26.57 15.80
CA PRO A 16 30.22 -25.34 16.15
C PRO A 16 30.38 -24.28 15.04
N ALA A 17 29.30 -23.57 14.75
CA ALA A 17 29.24 -22.53 13.71
C ALA A 17 29.76 -21.15 14.18
N GLY A 18 30.33 -21.07 15.39
CA GLY A 18 30.77 -19.84 16.03
C GLY A 18 29.71 -19.24 16.97
N SER A 19 29.98 -18.04 17.48
CA SER A 19 29.13 -17.32 18.46
C SER A 19 28.58 -15.98 17.95
N ASP A 20 28.94 -15.56 16.73
CA ASP A 20 28.46 -14.30 16.15
C ASP A 20 26.96 -14.41 15.78
N PRO A 21 26.08 -13.58 16.37
CA PRO A 21 24.64 -13.67 16.12
C PRO A 21 24.24 -13.44 14.67
N GLU A 22 24.97 -12.59 13.92
CA GLU A 22 24.66 -12.28 12.52
C GLU A 22 25.00 -13.46 11.61
N ALA A 23 26.17 -14.07 11.79
CA ALA A 23 26.56 -15.29 11.06
C ALA A 23 25.58 -16.45 11.33
N LEU A 24 25.15 -16.64 12.58
CA LEU A 24 24.19 -17.67 12.96
C LEU A 24 22.78 -17.39 12.42
N ALA A 25 22.35 -16.13 12.35
CA ALA A 25 21.10 -15.74 11.71
C ALA A 25 21.13 -16.01 10.19
N GLY A 26 22.26 -15.72 9.53
CA GLY A 26 22.49 -16.07 8.13
C GLY A 26 22.42 -17.59 7.89
N ARG A 27 23.00 -18.37 8.80
CA ARG A 27 22.93 -19.84 8.78
C ARG A 27 21.50 -20.36 8.90
N ILE A 28 20.69 -19.81 9.83
CA ILE A 28 19.26 -20.19 9.96
C ILE A 28 18.52 -20.00 8.63
N ARG A 29 18.75 -18.88 7.94
CA ARG A 29 18.14 -18.61 6.63
C ARG A 29 18.58 -19.61 5.57
N ALA A 30 19.87 -19.95 5.54
CA ALA A 30 20.43 -20.90 4.58
C ALA A 30 19.89 -22.33 4.78
N LEU A 31 19.69 -22.75 6.04
CA LEU A 31 19.17 -24.07 6.37
C LEU A 31 17.67 -24.21 6.08
N GLY A 32 16.89 -23.15 6.33
CA GLY A 32 15.44 -23.12 6.06
C GLY A 32 14.71 -24.35 6.63
N PRO A 33 14.09 -25.22 5.80
CA PRO A 33 13.35 -26.39 6.26
C PRO A 33 14.23 -27.52 6.82
N GLU A 34 15.54 -27.51 6.58
CA GLU A 34 16.47 -28.52 7.10
C GLU A 34 16.92 -28.23 8.55
N LEU A 35 16.55 -27.07 9.09
CA LEU A 35 16.90 -26.66 10.45
C LEU A 35 16.18 -27.55 11.47
N LEU A 36 16.97 -28.28 12.26
CA LEU A 36 16.45 -29.02 13.40
C LEU A 36 16.33 -28.09 14.62
N ILE A 37 15.32 -28.35 15.47
CA ILE A 37 15.12 -27.64 16.73
C ILE A 37 15.81 -28.46 17.84
N PRO A 38 16.94 -27.99 18.40
CA PRO A 38 17.68 -28.72 19.41
C PRO A 38 17.16 -28.49 20.83
N ASP A 39 17.42 -29.46 21.71
CA ASP A 39 17.50 -29.19 23.16
C ASP A 39 18.82 -28.44 23.45
N TRP A 40 18.81 -27.54 24.43
CA TRP A 40 19.99 -26.75 24.83
C TRP A 40 21.16 -27.64 25.27
N ARG A 41 20.89 -28.86 25.75
CA ARG A 41 21.90 -29.85 26.12
C ARG A 41 22.76 -30.29 24.92
N VAL A 42 22.16 -30.40 23.74
CA VAL A 42 22.88 -30.74 22.51
C VAL A 42 23.84 -29.63 22.12
N ALA A 43 23.46 -28.37 22.35
CA ALA A 43 24.33 -27.22 22.13
C ALA A 43 25.50 -27.17 23.12
N GLU A 44 25.27 -27.60 24.37
CA GLU A 44 26.28 -27.69 25.42
C GLU A 44 27.27 -28.84 25.15
N GLU A 45 26.77 -30.04 24.81
CA GLU A 45 27.60 -31.19 24.40
C GLU A 45 28.43 -30.89 23.15
N CYS A 46 27.91 -30.05 22.25
CA CYS A 46 28.62 -29.54 21.08
C CYS A 46 29.74 -28.53 21.44
N GLY A 47 29.76 -28.01 22.67
CA GLY A 47 30.66 -26.93 23.09
C GLY A 47 30.30 -25.56 22.50
N ALA A 48 29.10 -25.41 21.94
CA ALA A 48 28.64 -24.13 21.39
C ALA A 48 28.23 -23.14 22.49
N VAL A 49 27.85 -23.66 23.67
CA VAL A 49 27.44 -22.89 24.85
C VAL A 49 27.86 -23.64 26.13
N SER A 50 28.02 -22.92 27.24
CA SER A 50 28.42 -23.46 28.54
C SER A 50 27.25 -23.80 29.48
N GLY A 51 26.01 -23.56 29.03
CA GLY A 51 24.82 -23.92 29.79
C GLY A 51 23.55 -23.23 29.29
N ARG A 52 22.43 -23.55 29.94
CA ARG A 52 21.09 -23.11 29.52
C ARG A 52 20.93 -21.58 29.44
N GLN A 53 21.54 -20.82 30.34
CA GLN A 53 21.43 -19.34 30.32
C GLN A 53 22.13 -18.75 29.10
N GLU A 54 23.34 -19.22 28.78
CA GLU A 54 24.09 -18.77 27.60
C GLU A 54 23.38 -19.21 26.32
N TYR A 55 22.82 -20.42 26.27
CA TYR A 55 21.96 -20.87 25.18
C TYR A 55 20.81 -19.91 24.90
N LEU A 56 20.05 -19.53 25.93
CA LEU A 56 18.91 -18.64 25.78
C LEU A 56 19.34 -17.21 25.38
N ALA A 57 20.45 -16.72 25.92
CA ALA A 57 21.01 -15.42 25.56
C ALA A 57 21.48 -15.37 24.10
N SER A 58 22.22 -16.39 23.68
CA SER A 58 22.69 -16.55 22.30
C SER A 58 21.51 -16.70 21.33
N LEU A 59 20.56 -17.59 21.61
CA LEU A 59 19.36 -17.76 20.79
C LEU A 59 18.56 -16.46 20.67
N ARG A 60 18.39 -15.70 21.76
CA ARG A 60 17.72 -14.39 21.71
C ARG A 60 18.46 -13.40 20.81
N ALA A 61 19.79 -13.34 20.91
CA ALA A 61 20.61 -12.45 20.08
C ALA A 61 20.47 -12.81 18.59
N VAL A 62 20.52 -14.10 18.26
CA VAL A 62 20.32 -14.61 16.89
C VAL A 62 18.92 -14.28 16.37
N CYS A 63 17.87 -14.48 17.16
CA CYS A 63 16.51 -14.13 16.78
C CYS A 63 16.35 -12.62 16.49
N ILE A 64 17.00 -11.76 17.29
CA ILE A 64 16.99 -10.31 17.06
C ILE A 64 17.74 -9.96 15.77
N ALA A 65 18.92 -10.53 15.53
CA ALA A 65 19.69 -10.35 14.30
C ALA A 65 18.88 -10.78 13.06
N LEU A 66 18.28 -11.97 13.11
CA LEU A 66 17.42 -12.49 12.05
C LEU A 66 16.23 -11.57 11.77
N THR A 67 15.57 -11.09 12.82
CA THR A 67 14.42 -10.18 12.70
C THR A 67 14.86 -8.84 12.11
N ARG A 68 15.99 -8.27 12.55
CA ARG A 68 16.54 -7.02 12.01
C ARG A 68 16.83 -7.15 10.52
N ALA A 69 17.48 -8.24 10.13
CA ALA A 69 17.79 -8.51 8.73
C ALA A 69 16.50 -8.69 7.90
N GLN A 70 15.45 -9.29 8.46
CA GLN A 70 14.17 -9.46 7.76
C GLN A 70 13.46 -8.13 7.58
N VAL A 71 13.40 -7.32 8.64
CA VAL A 71 12.80 -5.98 8.59
C VAL A 71 13.54 -5.09 7.58
N ALA A 72 14.87 -5.17 7.53
CA ALA A 72 15.66 -4.41 6.55
C ALA A 72 15.33 -4.80 5.11
N GLU A 73 15.21 -6.10 4.83
CA GLU A 73 14.80 -6.62 3.52
C GLU A 73 13.39 -6.15 3.15
N ASP A 74 12.43 -6.30 4.08
CA ASP A 74 11.03 -5.91 3.89
C ASP A 74 10.90 -4.40 3.62
N LEU A 75 11.71 -3.56 4.29
CA LEU A 75 11.74 -2.11 4.07
C LEU A 75 12.43 -1.70 2.77
N SER A 76 13.29 -2.56 2.22
CA SER A 76 13.96 -2.32 0.93
C SER A 76 13.10 -2.66 -0.29
N ALA A 77 11.91 -3.25 -0.08
CA ALA A 77 11.02 -3.62 -1.18
C ALA A 77 10.56 -2.40 -1.98
N LYS A 78 10.49 -2.57 -3.31
CA LYS A 78 10.31 -1.48 -4.28
C LYS A 78 9.00 -0.69 -4.09
N ASP A 79 7.98 -1.32 -3.51
CA ASP A 79 6.65 -0.76 -3.30
C ASP A 79 6.45 -0.07 -1.94
N VAL A 80 7.41 -0.20 -1.00
CA VAL A 80 7.29 0.34 0.36
C VAL A 80 7.25 1.86 0.36
N GLU A 81 8.16 2.50 -0.36
CA GLU A 81 8.19 3.95 -0.48
C GLU A 81 6.88 4.45 -1.10
N LEU A 82 6.46 3.86 -2.22
CA LEU A 82 5.23 4.23 -2.91
C LEU A 82 3.99 4.07 -2.00
N LEU A 83 3.94 3.00 -1.21
CA LEU A 83 2.89 2.77 -0.22
C LEU A 83 2.83 3.91 0.81
N GLN A 84 3.98 4.35 1.34
CA GLN A 84 4.04 5.46 2.27
C GLN A 84 3.65 6.78 1.59
N MET A 85 4.13 7.05 0.37
CA MET A 85 3.76 8.25 -0.37
C MET A 85 2.23 8.37 -0.56
N VAL A 86 1.53 7.27 -0.87
CA VAL A 86 0.06 7.27 -1.00
C VAL A 86 -0.62 7.52 0.34
N ARG A 87 -0.15 6.89 1.43
CA ARG A 87 -0.68 7.14 2.78
C ARG A 87 -0.50 8.60 3.18
N THR A 88 0.69 9.15 2.98
CA THR A 88 0.97 10.57 3.23
C THR A 88 0.08 11.48 2.38
N LEU A 89 -0.15 11.13 1.11
CA LEU A 89 -1.05 11.89 0.24
C LEU A 89 -2.48 11.95 0.79
N ASP A 90 -2.99 10.81 1.27
CA ASP A 90 -4.32 10.73 1.86
C ASP A 90 -4.43 11.48 3.20
N GLU A 91 -3.38 11.45 4.03
CA GLU A 91 -3.32 12.24 5.26
C GLU A 91 -3.28 13.75 4.97
N VAL A 92 -2.52 14.18 3.95
CA VAL A 92 -2.48 15.58 3.53
C VAL A 92 -3.87 16.02 3.04
N ASP A 93 -4.56 15.20 2.26
CA ASP A 93 -5.95 15.46 1.87
C ASP A 93 -6.88 15.56 3.09
N HIS A 94 -6.71 14.69 4.10
CA HIS A 94 -7.50 14.74 5.32
C HIS A 94 -7.27 16.04 6.11
N VAL A 95 -6.01 16.44 6.32
CA VAL A 95 -5.64 17.68 7.02
C VAL A 95 -6.18 18.90 6.29
N ILE A 96 -6.08 18.96 4.95
CA ILE A 96 -6.64 20.05 4.15
C ILE A 96 -8.14 20.17 4.40
N ASN A 97 -8.88 19.06 4.37
CA ASN A 97 -10.32 19.05 4.57
C ASN A 97 -10.68 19.52 5.99
N LEU A 98 -9.99 19.00 7.01
CA LEU A 98 -10.21 19.39 8.39
C LEU A 98 -10.00 20.89 8.60
N LEU A 99 -8.85 21.42 8.14
CA LEU A 99 -8.54 22.85 8.25
C LEU A 99 -9.53 23.71 7.47
N LEU A 100 -9.94 23.27 6.29
CA LEU A 100 -10.92 23.98 5.48
C LEU A 100 -12.28 24.05 6.18
N GLU A 101 -12.76 22.96 6.77
CA GLU A 101 -14.00 22.95 7.54
C GLU A 101 -13.94 23.90 8.74
N ARG A 102 -12.84 23.86 9.52
CA ARG A 102 -12.68 24.76 10.66
C ARG A 102 -12.59 26.23 10.22
N ALA A 103 -11.89 26.52 9.12
CA ALA A 103 -11.77 27.86 8.57
C ALA A 103 -13.10 28.41 8.05
N VAL A 104 -13.94 27.55 7.46
CA VAL A 104 -15.31 27.89 7.05
C VAL A 104 -16.17 28.25 8.24
N ASP A 105 -16.13 27.44 9.30
CA ASP A 105 -16.90 27.69 10.52
C ASP A 105 -16.46 29.02 11.18
N TRP A 106 -15.14 29.29 11.24
CA TRP A 106 -14.63 30.55 11.75
C TRP A 106 -15.04 31.75 10.89
N GLN A 107 -14.94 31.63 9.56
CA GLN A 107 -15.37 32.69 8.65
C GLN A 107 -16.86 33.02 8.81
N ALA A 108 -17.71 32.03 9.08
CA ALA A 108 -19.14 32.22 9.32
C ALA A 108 -19.44 33.05 10.59
N VAL A 109 -18.57 33.00 11.61
CA VAL A 109 -18.69 33.84 12.82
C VAL A 109 -18.37 35.30 12.50
N ILE A 110 -17.35 35.53 11.66
CA ILE A 110 -16.91 36.88 11.28
C ILE A 110 -17.89 37.53 10.30
N ASP A 111 -18.47 36.74 9.40
CA ASP A 111 -19.45 37.17 8.41
C ASP A 111 -20.64 36.21 8.42
N PRO A 112 -21.70 36.47 9.21
CA PRO A 112 -22.89 35.62 9.24
C PRO A 112 -23.60 35.48 7.88
N GLY A 113 -23.38 36.43 6.96
CA GLY A 113 -23.85 36.38 5.56
C GLY A 113 -23.14 35.32 4.71
N PHE A 114 -22.06 34.73 5.22
CA PHE A 114 -21.30 33.63 4.61
C PHE A 114 -22.05 32.29 4.54
N THR A 115 -23.33 32.25 4.93
CA THR A 115 -24.09 31.02 5.18
C THR A 115 -24.46 30.18 3.95
N ARG A 116 -24.33 28.84 4.12
CA ARG A 116 -24.83 27.66 3.35
C ARG A 116 -24.46 27.52 1.87
N LYS A 117 -24.42 28.57 1.06
CA LYS A 117 -24.15 28.46 -0.39
C LYS A 117 -22.73 27.95 -0.70
N TYR A 118 -21.79 28.18 0.22
CA TYR A 118 -20.36 27.83 0.06
C TYR A 118 -19.95 26.53 0.75
N ARG A 119 -20.89 25.86 1.44
CA ARG A 119 -20.67 24.57 2.11
C ARG A 119 -20.43 23.40 1.13
N ARG A 120 -20.57 23.63 -0.18
CA ARG A 120 -20.53 22.62 -1.26
C ARG A 120 -19.38 22.74 -2.26
N GLY A 121 -18.39 23.63 -2.10
CA GLY A 121 -17.34 23.67 -3.14
C GLY A 121 -16.09 24.51 -2.93
N GLY A 122 -14.96 23.79 -2.86
CA GLY A 122 -13.77 24.01 -3.71
C GLY A 122 -12.97 25.31 -3.56
N LYS A 123 -11.95 25.46 -4.43
CA LYS A 123 -10.95 26.55 -4.49
C LYS A 123 -11.49 27.97 -4.28
N ALA A 124 -12.74 28.22 -4.65
CA ALA A 124 -13.43 29.50 -4.43
C ALA A 124 -13.57 29.88 -2.94
N LEU A 125 -13.60 28.88 -2.05
CA LEU A 125 -13.67 29.04 -0.60
C LEU A 125 -12.33 29.50 -0.01
N GLY A 126 -11.22 28.88 -0.46
CA GLY A 126 -9.87 29.24 -0.04
C GLY A 126 -9.54 30.70 -0.36
N GLY A 127 -9.88 31.14 -1.58
CA GLY A 127 -9.70 32.54 -1.99
C GLY A 127 -10.46 33.56 -1.14
N LYS A 128 -11.61 33.18 -0.55
CA LYS A 128 -12.35 34.04 0.37
C LYS A 128 -11.78 34.03 1.79
N ILE A 129 -11.37 32.86 2.29
CA ILE A 129 -10.72 32.72 3.60
C ILE A 129 -9.42 33.53 3.63
N MET A 130 -8.62 33.48 2.56
CA MET A 130 -7.39 34.28 2.42
C MET A 130 -7.64 35.80 2.38
N ARG A 131 -8.86 36.23 2.06
CA ARG A 131 -9.28 37.64 2.06
C ARG A 131 -10.12 38.01 3.28
N SER A 132 -10.17 37.13 4.29
CA SER A 132 -10.90 37.40 5.53
C SER A 132 -10.40 38.67 6.21
N ARG A 133 -11.29 39.36 6.93
CA ARG A 133 -10.93 40.52 7.76
C ARG A 133 -9.99 40.13 8.92
N SER A 134 -10.10 38.89 9.42
CA SER A 134 -9.27 38.36 10.51
C SER A 134 -7.87 37.97 10.02
N PRO A 135 -6.78 38.64 10.49
CA PRO A 135 -5.41 38.26 10.11
C PRO A 135 -5.03 36.82 10.45
N PRO A 136 -5.36 36.26 11.64
CA PRO A 136 -5.11 34.85 11.94
C PRO A 136 -5.81 33.88 10.98
N LEU A 137 -7.07 34.15 10.60
CA LEU A 137 -7.80 33.32 9.66
C LEU A 137 -7.22 33.38 8.23
N ARG A 138 -6.69 34.54 7.82
CA ARG A 138 -5.94 34.63 6.56
C ARG A 138 -4.69 33.75 6.57
N GLN A 139 -3.97 33.68 7.69
CA GLN A 139 -2.81 32.78 7.81
C GLN A 139 -3.22 31.32 7.63
N VAL A 140 -4.28 30.88 8.30
CA VAL A 140 -4.84 29.53 8.10
C VAL A 140 -5.19 29.27 6.64
N GLY A 141 -5.78 30.25 5.96
CA GLY A 141 -6.06 30.18 4.52
C GLY A 141 -4.81 29.95 3.66
N ARG A 142 -3.70 30.62 3.98
CA ARG A 142 -2.41 30.43 3.29
C ARG A 142 -1.82 29.04 3.53
N GLU A 143 -1.88 28.53 4.76
CA GLU A 143 -1.43 27.17 5.07
C GLU A 143 -2.22 26.11 4.31
N ILE A 144 -3.56 26.27 4.21
CA ILE A 144 -4.42 25.40 3.40
C ILE A 144 -3.99 25.42 1.92
N GLU A 145 -3.67 26.59 1.37
CA GLU A 145 -3.20 26.70 -0.01
C GLU A 145 -1.84 26.03 -0.21
N ALA A 146 -0.90 26.25 0.71
CA ALA A 146 0.43 25.63 0.70
C ALA A 146 0.36 24.10 0.78
N LEU A 147 -0.48 23.56 1.68
CA LEU A 147 -0.78 22.13 1.75
C LEU A 147 -1.41 21.63 0.44
N GLY A 148 -2.32 22.40 -0.15
CA GLY A 148 -2.92 22.07 -1.44
C GLY A 148 -1.91 22.00 -2.59
N GLU A 149 -0.89 22.86 -2.58
CA GLU A 149 0.25 22.78 -3.51
C GLU A 149 1.14 21.57 -3.26
N MET A 150 1.49 21.32 -2.00
CA MET A 150 2.25 20.16 -1.58
C MET A 150 1.57 18.86 -2.01
N ARG A 151 0.25 18.76 -1.79
CA ARG A 151 -0.57 17.64 -2.27
C ARG A 151 -0.47 17.46 -3.78
N ARG A 152 -0.55 18.54 -4.56
CA ARG A 152 -0.42 18.47 -6.02
C ARG A 152 0.96 17.99 -6.46
N ARG A 153 2.03 18.40 -5.76
CA ARG A 153 3.39 17.91 -6.01
C ARG A 153 3.49 16.42 -5.68
N LEU A 154 3.11 16.03 -4.46
CA LEU A 154 3.14 14.65 -4.01
C LEU A 154 2.32 13.72 -4.90
N ALA A 155 1.13 14.13 -5.37
CA ALA A 155 0.33 13.33 -6.29
C ALA A 155 1.03 13.07 -7.64
N ARG A 156 1.81 14.03 -8.15
CA ARG A 156 2.63 13.82 -9.35
C ARG A 156 3.79 12.86 -9.07
N ASP A 157 4.44 13.02 -7.93
CA ASP A 157 5.57 12.18 -7.53
C ASP A 157 5.11 10.73 -7.31
N VAL A 158 3.96 10.53 -6.64
CA VAL A 158 3.28 9.23 -6.52
C VAL A 158 2.99 8.63 -7.88
N SER A 159 2.47 9.41 -8.83
CA SER A 159 2.17 8.90 -10.17
C SER A 159 3.45 8.44 -10.88
N ARG A 160 4.53 9.24 -10.86
CA ARG A 160 5.80 8.86 -11.49
C ARG A 160 6.41 7.62 -10.86
N GLN A 161 6.38 7.52 -9.53
CA GLN A 161 6.92 6.36 -8.83
C GLN A 161 6.08 5.10 -9.11
N ALA A 162 4.78 5.25 -9.27
CA ALA A 162 3.91 4.15 -9.70
C ALA A 162 4.17 3.69 -11.13
N ASP A 163 4.58 4.58 -12.04
CA ASP A 163 4.98 4.19 -13.40
C ASP A 163 6.26 3.32 -13.38
N VAL A 164 7.13 3.49 -12.38
CA VAL A 164 8.34 2.67 -12.18
C VAL A 164 8.03 1.35 -11.48
N VAL A 165 7.22 1.37 -10.40
CA VAL A 165 6.93 0.17 -9.58
C VAL A 165 5.87 -0.72 -10.22
N LEU A 166 4.90 -0.13 -10.93
CA LEU A 166 3.71 -0.80 -11.47
C LEU A 166 3.48 -0.43 -12.94
N PRO A 167 4.45 -0.64 -13.85
CA PRO A 167 4.39 -0.14 -15.22
C PRO A 167 3.13 -0.59 -15.97
N ASN A 168 2.71 -1.84 -15.83
CA ASN A 168 1.54 -2.38 -16.52
C ASN A 168 0.23 -1.88 -15.91
N THR A 169 0.13 -1.86 -14.58
CA THR A 169 -1.07 -1.38 -13.89
C THR A 169 -1.27 0.12 -14.15
N SER A 170 -0.18 0.89 -14.10
CA SER A 170 -0.17 2.33 -14.37
C SER A 170 -0.53 2.64 -15.81
N ALA A 171 -0.07 1.85 -16.79
CA ALA A 171 -0.50 2.01 -18.18
C ALA A 171 -2.02 1.82 -18.38
N LEU A 172 -2.68 0.96 -17.59
CA LEU A 172 -4.13 0.71 -17.72
C LEU A 172 -5.02 1.76 -17.04
N VAL A 173 -4.61 2.31 -15.90
CA VAL A 173 -5.48 3.21 -15.09
C VAL A 173 -4.87 4.54 -14.69
N GLY A 174 -3.61 4.78 -15.06
CA GLY A 174 -2.80 5.91 -14.61
C GLY A 174 -2.12 5.64 -13.28
N GLY A 175 -0.89 6.16 -13.11
CA GLY A 175 -0.04 5.90 -11.95
C GLY A 175 -0.71 6.22 -10.60
N LEU A 176 -1.45 7.33 -10.49
CA LEU A 176 -2.12 7.67 -9.22
C LEU A 176 -3.21 6.65 -8.82
N VAL A 177 -3.99 6.13 -9.77
CA VAL A 177 -5.02 5.12 -9.49
C VAL A 177 -4.36 3.77 -9.18
N ALA A 178 -3.32 3.41 -9.93
CA ALA A 178 -2.53 2.20 -9.69
C ALA A 178 -1.91 2.19 -8.28
N ALA A 179 -1.28 3.30 -7.87
CA ALA A 179 -0.70 3.47 -6.55
C ALA A 179 -1.76 3.33 -5.44
N ARG A 180 -2.94 3.93 -5.62
CA ARG A 180 -4.06 3.81 -4.67
C ARG A 180 -4.61 2.39 -4.56
N LEU A 181 -4.64 1.63 -5.65
CA LEU A 181 -5.03 0.21 -5.63
C LEU A 181 -4.01 -0.63 -4.86
N MET A 182 -2.72 -0.43 -5.13
CA MET A 182 -1.63 -1.09 -4.41
C MET A 182 -1.69 -0.77 -2.91
N ALA A 183 -1.90 0.50 -2.55
CA ALA A 183 -2.02 0.91 -1.17
C ALA A 183 -3.26 0.32 -0.48
N ALA A 184 -4.40 0.30 -1.16
CA ALA A 184 -5.62 -0.32 -0.65
C ALA A 184 -5.49 -1.84 -0.45
N ALA A 185 -4.64 -2.49 -1.24
CA ALA A 185 -4.32 -3.91 -1.10
C ALA A 185 -3.28 -4.20 0.00
N GLY A 186 -2.52 -3.19 0.41
CA GLY A 186 -1.44 -3.32 1.41
C GLY A 186 -0.06 -3.61 0.83
N GLY A 187 0.13 -3.39 -0.47
CA GLY A 187 1.39 -3.66 -1.20
C GLY A 187 1.14 -4.36 -2.54
N LEU A 188 2.20 -4.49 -3.34
CA LEU A 188 2.17 -5.11 -4.66
C LEU A 188 1.94 -6.62 -4.59
N VAL A 189 2.63 -7.32 -3.69
CA VAL A 189 2.46 -8.76 -3.50
C VAL A 189 1.02 -9.11 -3.10
N PRO A 190 0.41 -8.49 -2.07
CA PRO A 190 -1.02 -8.67 -1.79
C PRO A 190 -1.92 -8.39 -2.99
N LEU A 191 -1.69 -7.28 -3.73
CA LEU A 191 -2.50 -6.92 -4.89
C LEU A 191 -2.47 -8.02 -5.98
N SER A 192 -1.30 -8.57 -6.28
CA SER A 192 -1.12 -9.63 -7.30
C SER A 192 -1.89 -10.92 -6.98
N ARG A 193 -2.10 -11.19 -5.68
CA ARG A 193 -2.79 -12.37 -5.16
C ARG A 193 -4.31 -12.18 -5.08
N MET A 194 -4.82 -10.95 -5.16
CA MET A 194 -6.25 -10.68 -5.08
C MET A 194 -7.02 -11.19 -6.32
N PRO A 195 -8.26 -11.68 -6.15
CA PRO A 195 -9.14 -11.96 -7.27
C PRO A 195 -9.71 -10.67 -7.86
N GLY A 196 -10.11 -10.71 -9.15
CA GLY A 196 -10.67 -9.55 -9.85
C GLY A 196 -11.92 -8.96 -9.18
N ALA A 197 -12.76 -9.81 -8.55
CA ALA A 197 -13.93 -9.35 -7.80
C ALA A 197 -13.56 -8.47 -6.60
N THR A 198 -12.46 -8.77 -5.89
CA THR A 198 -11.96 -7.93 -4.80
C THR A 198 -11.41 -6.63 -5.33
N VAL A 199 -10.55 -6.67 -6.36
CA VAL A 199 -9.98 -5.47 -6.99
C VAL A 199 -11.07 -4.53 -7.52
N GLN A 200 -12.17 -5.08 -8.04
CA GLN A 200 -13.32 -4.30 -8.52
C GLN A 200 -13.88 -3.36 -7.44
N VAL A 201 -13.94 -3.82 -6.18
CA VAL A 201 -14.57 -3.08 -5.07
C VAL A 201 -13.56 -2.51 -4.06
N LEU A 202 -12.25 -2.63 -4.31
CA LEU A 202 -11.21 -2.03 -3.47
C LEU A 202 -11.45 -0.53 -3.30
N GLY A 203 -11.43 -0.03 -2.06
CA GLY A 203 -11.75 1.36 -1.71
C GLY A 203 -13.24 1.67 -1.50
N ALA A 204 -14.15 0.72 -1.72
CA ALA A 204 -15.57 0.84 -1.37
C ALA A 204 -15.94 0.12 -0.05
N ARG A 205 -14.99 0.05 0.90
CA ARG A 205 -15.09 -0.77 2.12
C ARG A 205 -16.40 -0.57 2.88
N SER A 206 -16.80 0.68 3.13
CA SER A 206 -18.01 1.00 3.90
C SER A 206 -19.29 0.52 3.19
N ALA A 207 -19.37 0.70 1.87
CA ALA A 207 -20.51 0.25 1.07
C ALA A 207 -20.56 -1.29 0.97
N LEU A 208 -19.40 -1.93 0.83
CA LEU A 208 -19.29 -3.38 0.81
C LEU A 208 -19.76 -4.00 2.14
N PHE A 209 -19.33 -3.45 3.28
CA PHE A 209 -19.76 -3.94 4.60
C PHE A 209 -21.24 -3.63 4.90
N ALA A 210 -21.78 -2.53 4.37
CA ALA A 210 -23.23 -2.29 4.44
C ALA A 210 -24.00 -3.36 3.65
N HIS A 211 -23.48 -3.77 2.49
CA HIS A 211 -24.08 -4.84 1.69
C HIS A 211 -24.00 -6.22 2.37
N ILE A 212 -22.83 -6.58 2.91
CA ILE A 212 -22.65 -7.85 3.64
C ILE A 212 -23.60 -7.93 4.85
N ARG A 213 -23.88 -6.79 5.49
CA ARG A 213 -24.87 -6.69 6.60
C ARG A 213 -26.32 -6.60 6.14
N GLY A 214 -26.60 -6.71 4.83
CA GLY A 214 -27.95 -6.65 4.26
C GLY A 214 -28.57 -5.26 4.24
N SER A 215 -27.83 -4.20 4.57
CA SER A 215 -28.35 -2.83 4.69
C SER A 215 -28.27 -2.01 3.40
N ALA A 216 -27.63 -2.53 2.34
CA ALA A 216 -27.44 -1.84 1.07
C ALA A 216 -27.18 -2.81 -0.11
N PRO A 217 -27.37 -2.40 -1.37
CA PRO A 217 -26.90 -3.16 -2.53
C PRO A 217 -25.37 -3.16 -2.63
N SER A 218 -24.82 -4.20 -3.26
CA SER A 218 -23.37 -4.34 -3.45
C SER A 218 -22.78 -3.19 -4.29
N PRO A 219 -21.62 -2.62 -3.89
CA PRO A 219 -20.95 -1.61 -4.70
C PRO A 219 -20.49 -2.21 -6.03
N LYS A 220 -20.74 -1.50 -7.14
CA LYS A 220 -20.32 -1.96 -8.48
C LYS A 220 -18.83 -1.71 -8.76
N HIS A 221 -18.22 -0.79 -8.02
CA HIS A 221 -16.83 -0.35 -8.22
C HIS A 221 -16.32 0.37 -6.96
N GLY A 222 -15.01 0.35 -6.74
CA GLY A 222 -14.32 1.17 -5.74
C GLY A 222 -13.42 2.24 -6.38
N VAL A 223 -12.13 2.26 -6.05
CA VAL A 223 -11.14 3.24 -6.56
C VAL A 223 -11.10 3.27 -8.08
N ILE A 224 -11.30 2.12 -8.74
CA ILE A 224 -11.32 1.99 -10.20
C ILE A 224 -12.41 2.82 -10.89
N PHE A 225 -13.38 3.37 -10.14
CA PHE A 225 -14.36 4.31 -10.68
C PHE A 225 -13.74 5.59 -11.24
N GLN A 226 -12.55 5.97 -10.76
CA GLN A 226 -11.81 7.14 -11.24
C GLN A 226 -11.32 6.96 -12.69
N HIS A 227 -11.24 5.73 -13.18
CA HIS A 227 -10.83 5.46 -14.56
C HIS A 227 -11.89 5.95 -15.56
N ARG A 228 -11.45 6.66 -16.61
CA ARG A 228 -12.32 7.34 -17.60
C ARG A 228 -13.41 6.43 -18.16
N ARG A 229 -13.06 5.19 -18.54
CA ARG A 229 -14.02 4.24 -19.12
C ARG A 229 -15.09 3.78 -18.13
N VAL A 230 -14.77 3.69 -16.85
CA VAL A 230 -15.75 3.31 -15.81
C VAL A 230 -16.62 4.51 -15.45
N HIS A 231 -16.01 5.69 -15.26
CA HIS A 231 -16.73 6.91 -14.91
C HIS A 231 -17.77 7.29 -15.97
N ASN A 232 -17.35 7.29 -17.24
CA ASN A 232 -18.17 7.72 -18.37
C ASN A 232 -19.15 6.65 -18.85
N ALA A 233 -19.01 5.39 -18.41
CA ALA A 233 -19.92 4.33 -18.81
C ALA A 233 -21.37 4.59 -18.29
N PRO A 234 -22.39 4.30 -19.12
CA PRO A 234 -23.79 4.29 -18.70
C PRO A 234 -24.04 3.42 -17.46
N ARG A 235 -25.02 3.76 -16.61
CA ARG A 235 -25.23 3.11 -15.29
C ARG A 235 -25.48 1.59 -15.37
N ASN A 236 -26.05 1.12 -16.48
CA ASN A 236 -26.29 -0.29 -16.78
C ASN A 236 -24.99 -1.02 -17.17
N LEU A 237 -24.12 -0.40 -17.97
CA LEU A 237 -22.85 -1.01 -18.44
C LEU A 237 -21.68 -0.84 -17.46
N ARG A 238 -21.75 0.14 -16.57
CA ARG A 238 -20.65 0.48 -15.65
C ARG A 238 -20.12 -0.70 -14.85
N GLY A 239 -21.01 -1.59 -14.37
CA GLY A 239 -20.60 -2.78 -13.63
C GLY A 239 -19.85 -3.80 -14.50
N ARG A 240 -20.23 -3.94 -15.78
CA ARG A 240 -19.54 -4.79 -16.75
C ARG A 240 -18.15 -4.24 -17.05
N VAL A 241 -18.03 -2.95 -17.34
CA VAL A 241 -16.73 -2.29 -17.59
C VAL A 241 -15.82 -2.40 -16.37
N ALA A 242 -16.32 -2.10 -15.17
CA ALA A 242 -15.54 -2.21 -13.94
C ALA A 242 -15.02 -3.63 -13.70
N ARG A 243 -15.83 -4.66 -13.95
CA ARG A 243 -15.43 -6.07 -13.83
C ARG A 243 -14.33 -6.45 -14.81
N VAL A 244 -14.47 -6.06 -16.08
CA VAL A 244 -13.45 -6.34 -17.12
C VAL A 244 -12.15 -5.62 -16.79
N LEU A 245 -12.21 -4.35 -16.41
CA LEU A 245 -11.05 -3.58 -15.98
C LEU A 245 -10.35 -4.24 -14.79
N ALA A 246 -11.10 -4.63 -13.75
CA ALA A 246 -10.52 -5.27 -12.57
C ALA A 246 -9.83 -6.61 -12.91
N ALA A 247 -10.40 -7.41 -13.81
CA ALA A 247 -9.78 -8.64 -14.27
C ALA A 247 -8.45 -8.39 -15.00
N LYS A 248 -8.36 -7.33 -15.81
CA LYS A 248 -7.10 -6.94 -16.47
C LYS A 248 -6.09 -6.35 -15.50
N LEU A 249 -6.53 -5.56 -14.53
CA LEU A 249 -5.66 -5.03 -13.47
C LEU A 249 -5.01 -6.12 -12.63
N VAL A 250 -5.71 -7.22 -12.31
CA VAL A 250 -5.10 -8.35 -11.60
C VAL A 250 -3.98 -9.00 -12.41
N ILE A 251 -4.16 -9.14 -13.73
CA ILE A 251 -3.12 -9.70 -14.60
C ILE A 251 -1.94 -8.73 -14.68
N ALA A 252 -2.20 -7.43 -14.87
CA ALA A 252 -1.18 -6.38 -14.87
C ALA A 252 -0.36 -6.38 -13.58
N ALA A 253 -1.02 -6.42 -12.41
CA ALA A 253 -0.36 -6.45 -11.11
C ALA A 253 0.50 -7.71 -10.91
N ARG A 254 0.14 -8.85 -11.51
CA ARG A 254 0.97 -10.06 -11.49
C ARG A 254 2.20 -9.91 -12.39
N ILE A 255 2.06 -9.30 -13.57
CA ILE A 255 3.20 -9.00 -14.43
C ILE A 255 4.15 -8.03 -13.71
N ASP A 256 3.62 -6.97 -13.12
CA ASP A 256 4.39 -5.99 -12.33
C ASP A 256 5.12 -6.66 -11.15
N CYS A 257 4.45 -7.55 -10.42
CA CYS A 257 5.03 -8.21 -9.25
C CYS A 257 6.12 -9.23 -9.59
N TYR A 258 5.95 -10.02 -10.66
CA TYR A 258 6.82 -11.16 -10.96
C TYR A 258 7.82 -10.92 -12.09
N ARG A 259 7.54 -9.98 -13.00
CA ARG A 259 8.46 -9.60 -14.09
C ARG A 259 9.01 -8.19 -13.90
N GLY A 260 8.17 -7.24 -13.47
CA GLY A 260 8.58 -5.85 -13.26
C GLY A 260 8.86 -5.06 -14.54
N GLU A 261 8.53 -5.62 -15.72
CA GLU A 261 8.73 -5.02 -17.03
C GLU A 261 7.38 -4.75 -17.71
N LEU A 262 7.34 -3.73 -18.58
CA LEU A 262 6.17 -3.38 -19.36
C LEU A 262 5.89 -4.44 -20.43
N ASP A 263 4.66 -4.95 -20.50
CA ASP A 263 4.20 -5.90 -21.51
C ASP A 263 3.20 -5.22 -22.46
N GLU A 264 3.71 -4.61 -23.53
CA GLU A 264 2.92 -3.87 -24.52
C GLU A 264 1.86 -4.76 -25.19
N ALA A 265 2.21 -6.01 -25.52
CA ALA A 265 1.31 -6.95 -26.17
C ALA A 265 0.12 -7.32 -25.26
N PHE A 266 0.34 -7.42 -23.95
CA PHE A 266 -0.74 -7.56 -22.98
C PHE A 266 -1.60 -6.30 -22.90
N LEU A 267 -0.99 -5.12 -22.85
CA LEU A 267 -1.68 -3.84 -22.70
C LEU A 267 -2.64 -3.58 -23.87
N ASP A 268 -2.20 -3.80 -25.11
CA ASP A 268 -3.06 -3.63 -26.29
C ASP A 268 -4.30 -4.53 -26.23
N LYS A 269 -4.09 -5.81 -25.89
CA LYS A 269 -5.18 -6.79 -25.74
C LYS A 269 -6.10 -6.45 -24.57
N ALA A 270 -5.55 -5.94 -23.47
CA ALA A 270 -6.30 -5.54 -22.29
C ALA A 270 -7.16 -4.31 -22.60
N GLN A 271 -6.58 -3.30 -23.25
CA GLN A 271 -7.25 -2.06 -23.63
C GLN A 271 -8.41 -2.32 -24.60
N ALA A 272 -8.19 -3.13 -25.64
CA ALA A 272 -9.24 -3.54 -26.58
C ALA A 272 -10.42 -4.21 -25.87
N ARG A 273 -10.15 -5.06 -24.86
CA ARG A 273 -11.20 -5.73 -24.07
C ARG A 273 -11.96 -4.77 -23.15
N ILE A 274 -11.28 -3.79 -22.58
CA ILE A 274 -11.90 -2.75 -21.74
C ILE A 274 -12.80 -1.86 -22.60
N ASP A 275 -12.36 -1.50 -23.79
CA ASP A 275 -13.12 -0.67 -24.73
C ASP A 275 -14.38 -1.40 -25.24
N ALA A 276 -14.23 -2.66 -25.68
CA ALA A 276 -15.36 -3.50 -26.09
C ALA A 276 -16.37 -3.78 -24.96
N ALA A 277 -16.00 -3.63 -23.70
CA ALA A 277 -16.92 -3.78 -22.57
C ALA A 277 -17.86 -2.57 -22.40
N GLY A 278 -17.45 -1.40 -22.93
CA GLY A 278 -18.21 -0.16 -22.88
C GLY A 278 -19.18 0.02 -24.05
N GLU A 279 -19.03 -0.78 -25.10
CA GLU A 279 -19.93 -0.79 -26.25
C GLU A 279 -21.18 -1.63 -25.96
N LEU A 280 -22.35 -1.10 -26.37
CA LEU A 280 -23.59 -1.86 -26.38
C LEU A 280 -23.44 -2.99 -27.41
N ALA A 281 -23.66 -4.23 -26.97
CA ALA A 281 -23.93 -5.33 -27.90
C ALA A 281 -25.32 -5.15 -28.50
#